data_AF-A0A8S9JCM4-F1
#
_entry.id   AF-A0A8S9JCM4-F1
#
_cell.length_a   1.000
_cell.length_b   1.000
_cell.length_c   1.000
_cell.angle_alpha   90.00
_cell.angle_beta   90.00
_cell.angle_gamma   90.00
#
_symmetry.space_group_name_H-M   'P 1'
#
loop_
_entity.id
_entity.type
_entity.pdbx_description
1 polymer ?
#
loop_
_entity_poly.entity_id
_entity_poly.type
_entity_poly.pdbx_seq_one_letter_code
_entity_poly.pdbx_strand_id
1 'polypeptide(L)'
;MLLNSTKSASDVQIFKNYIEIELQLGNIDRCRKLYELYLEWFPENCYAWSKYAELERSLAETELARTIFELAISQPALDMP
;
A
#
# COMPACT_ATOMS: atom_id res chain seq x y z
N MET A 1 -12.91 -4.63 -25.01
CA MET A 1 -13.45 -5.73 -24.19
C MET A 1 -12.42 -6.85 -24.22
N LEU A 2 -11.76 -7.32 -23.17
CA LEU A 2 -11.73 -7.03 -21.74
C LEU A 2 -10.29 -7.39 -21.34
N LEU A 3 -9.40 -6.42 -21.08
CA LEU A 3 -8.20 -6.69 -20.29
C LEU A 3 -8.64 -6.70 -18.83
N ASN A 4 -9.45 -7.69 -18.46
CA ASN A 4 -9.51 -8.12 -17.07
C ASN A 4 -8.21 -8.90 -16.84
N SER A 5 -7.10 -8.16 -16.70
CA SER A 5 -5.89 -8.72 -16.12
C SER A 5 -6.27 -9.18 -14.74
N THR A 6 -6.37 -10.50 -14.58
CA THR A 6 -6.53 -11.15 -13.28
C THR A 6 -5.38 -10.69 -12.41
N LYS A 7 -5.65 -9.75 -11.48
CA LYS A 7 -4.68 -9.29 -10.51
C LYS A 7 -4.13 -10.50 -9.78
N SER A 8 -2.82 -10.68 -9.85
CA SER A 8 -2.13 -11.94 -9.57
C SER A 8 -1.19 -11.78 -8.38
N ALA A 9 -0.84 -12.89 -7.72
CA ALA A 9 0.15 -12.89 -6.65
C ALA A 9 1.52 -12.33 -7.09
N SER A 10 1.84 -12.41 -8.38
CA SER A 10 3.03 -11.78 -8.97
C SER A 10 2.98 -10.25 -8.90
N ASP A 11 1.80 -9.64 -9.05
CA ASP A 11 1.67 -8.17 -8.98
C ASP A 11 2.00 -7.65 -7.58
N VAL A 12 1.59 -8.39 -6.54
CA VAL A 12 1.96 -8.11 -5.14
C VAL A 12 3.48 -8.10 -4.95
N GLN A 13 4.20 -9.05 -5.57
CA GLN A 13 5.66 -9.09 -5.48
C GLN A 13 6.31 -7.94 -6.24
N ILE A 14 5.74 -7.55 -7.39
CA ILE A 14 6.22 -6.39 -8.16
C ILE A 14 6.08 -5.10 -7.34
N PHE A 15 4.93 -4.87 -6.71
CA PHE A 15 4.74 -3.70 -5.84
C PHE A 15 5.76 -3.67 -4.71
N LYS A 16 5.94 -4.79 -4.00
CA LYS A 16 6.90 -4.88 -2.88
C LYS A 16 8.33 -4.55 -3.32
N ASN A 17 8.81 -5.20 -4.37
CA ASN A 17 10.17 -4.99 -4.87
C ASN A 17 10.35 -3.57 -5.40
N TYR A 18 9.35 -3.02 -6.09
CA TYR A 18 9.47 -1.68 -6.66
C TYR A 18 9.47 -0.60 -5.57
N ILE A 19 8.60 -0.73 -4.57
CA ILE A 19 8.58 0.15 -3.39
C ILE A 19 9.92 0.08 -2.65
N GLU A 20 10.50 -1.10 -2.48
CA GLU A 20 11.80 -1.27 -1.83
C GLU A 20 12.91 -0.51 -2.57
N ILE A 21 12.95 -0.63 -3.91
CA ILE A 21 13.92 0.11 -4.74
C ILE A 21 13.73 1.62 -4.60
N GLU A 22 12.50 2.12 -4.72
CA GLU A 22 12.23 3.57 -4.59
C GLU A 22 12.56 4.09 -3.20
N LEU A 23 12.36 3.28 -2.15
CA LEU A 23 12.73 3.62 -0.78
C LEU A 23 14.26 3.69 -0.61
N GLN A 24 15.01 2.74 -1.19
CA GLN A 24 16.48 2.77 -1.20
C GLN A 24 17.03 4.00 -1.94
N LEU A 25 16.32 4.46 -2.97
CA LEU A 25 16.64 5.69 -3.70
C LEU A 25 16.19 6.97 -2.97
N GLY A 26 15.46 6.85 -1.86
CA GLY A 26 14.93 7.99 -1.11
C GLY A 26 13.77 8.72 -1.80
N ASN A 27 13.14 8.11 -2.82
CA ASN A 27 12.05 8.70 -3.59
C ASN A 27 10.70 8.53 -2.90
N ILE A 28 10.52 9.18 -1.75
CA ILE A 28 9.35 9.02 -0.89
C ILE A 28 8.03 9.32 -1.62
N ASP A 29 7.97 10.35 -2.45
CA ASP A 29 6.76 10.70 -3.20
C ASP A 29 6.33 9.59 -4.18
N ARG A 30 7.30 8.83 -4.71
CA ARG A 30 7.00 7.66 -5.56
C ARG A 30 6.53 6.49 -4.71
N CYS A 31 7.13 6.26 -3.54
CA CYS A 31 6.68 5.24 -2.61
C CYS A 31 5.21 5.45 -2.22
N ARG A 32 4.78 6.68 -1.93
CA ARG A 32 3.38 7.01 -1.61
C ARG A 32 2.44 6.63 -2.74
N LYS A 33 2.73 7.06 -3.97
CA LYS A 33 1.93 6.71 -5.16
C LYS A 33 1.84 5.21 -5.40
N LEU A 34 2.93 4.48 -5.15
CA LEU A 34 2.95 3.03 -5.26
C LEU A 34 2.09 2.36 -4.19
N TYR A 35 2.14 2.82 -2.95
CA TYR A 35 1.27 2.31 -1.89
C TYR A 35 -0.21 2.62 -2.15
N GLU A 36 -0.54 3.83 -2.62
CA GLU A 36 -1.90 4.19 -3.02
C GLU A 36 -2.44 3.25 -4.11
N LEU A 37 -1.66 3.04 -5.18
CA LEU A 37 -2.03 2.12 -6.26
C LEU A 37 -2.12 0.67 -5.77
N TYR A 38 -1.21 0.26 -4.88
CA TYR A 38 -1.21 -1.08 -4.31
C TYR A 38 -2.49 -1.34 -3.51
N LEU A 39 -2.93 -0.36 -2.71
CA LEU A 39 -4.15 -0.45 -1.91
C LEU A 39 -5.43 -0.29 -2.72
N GLU A 40 -5.39 0.46 -3.83
CA GLU A 40 -6.49 0.49 -4.80
C GLU A 40 -6.72 -0.89 -5.44
N TRP A 41 -5.63 -1.62 -5.69
CA TRP A 41 -5.67 -2.91 -6.37
C TRP A 41 -5.97 -4.08 -5.43
N PHE A 42 -5.47 -4.01 -4.20
CA PHE A 42 -5.56 -5.05 -3.19
C PHE A 42 -5.93 -4.45 -1.82
N PRO A 43 -7.15 -3.88 -1.67
CA PRO A 43 -7.59 -3.25 -0.43
C PRO A 43 -7.65 -4.24 0.75
N GLU A 44 -7.79 -5.53 0.49
CA GLU A 44 -7.78 -6.62 1.47
C GLU A 44 -6.39 -6.94 2.05
N ASN A 45 -5.32 -6.32 1.52
CA ASN A 45 -3.96 -6.65 1.91
C ASN A 45 -3.51 -5.91 3.17
N CYS A 46 -3.75 -6.49 4.36
CA CYS A 46 -3.34 -5.90 5.66
C CYS A 46 -1.85 -5.51 5.72
N TYR A 47 -0.99 -6.28 5.05
CA TYR A 47 0.45 -6.02 5.04
C TYR A 47 0.78 -4.71 4.34
N ALA A 48 0.12 -4.42 3.21
CA ALA A 48 0.32 -3.17 2.47
C ALA A 48 -0.10 -1.94 3.30
N TRP A 49 -1.26 -2.00 3.96
CA TRP A 49 -1.73 -0.94 4.87
C TRP A 49 -0.74 -0.68 6.01
N SER A 50 -0.27 -1.76 6.65
CA SER A 50 0.67 -1.66 7.77
C SER A 50 2.00 -1.05 7.33
N LYS A 51 2.52 -1.47 6.17
CA LYS A 51 3.79 -0.96 5.64
C LYS A 51 3.69 0.50 5.18
N TYR A 52 2.54 0.90 4.63
CA TYR A 52 2.34 2.29 4.26
C TYR A 52 2.31 3.21 5.49
N ALA A 53 1.58 2.82 6.53
CA ALA A 53 1.57 3.59 7.78
C ALA A 53 2.94 3.60 8.48
N GLU A 54 3.70 2.50 8.44
CA GLU A 54 5.09 2.45 8.94
C GLU A 54 6.02 3.42 8.18
N LEU A 55 5.85 3.56 6.86
CA LEU A 55 6.58 4.53 6.06
C LEU A 55 6.32 5.95 6.57
N GLU A 56 5.05 6.38 6.68
CA GLU A 56 4.73 7.73 7.13
C GLU A 56 5.20 7.97 8.57
N ARG A 57 5.10 6.97 9.45
CA ARG A 57 5.67 7.06 10.80
C ARG A 57 7.19 7.26 10.78
N SER A 58 7.90 6.59 9.87
CA SER A 58 9.37 6.74 9.73
C SER A 58 9.78 8.15 9.26
N LEU A 59 8.87 8.84 8.57
CA LEU A 59 9.04 10.22 8.12
C LEU A 59 8.59 11.25 9.18
N ALA A 60 8.23 10.80 10.39
CA ALA A 60 7.60 11.58 11.45
C ALA A 60 6.21 12.15 11.10
N GLU A 61 5.61 11.73 9.99
CA GLU A 61 4.26 12.10 9.55
C GLU A 61 3.19 11.25 10.25
N THR A 62 3.11 11.41 11.57
CA THR A 62 2.30 10.54 12.44
C THR A 62 0.80 10.68 12.18
N GLU A 63 0.33 11.88 11.81
CA GLU A 63 -1.07 12.13 11.46
C GLU A 63 -1.48 11.43 10.16
N LEU A 64 -0.57 11.37 9.18
CA LEU A 64 -0.81 10.61 7.94
C LEU A 64 -0.85 9.10 8.23
N ALA A 65 0.08 8.60 9.05
CA ALA A 65 0.06 7.20 9.48
C ALA A 65 -1.26 6.82 10.18
N ARG A 66 -1.80 7.71 11.02
CA ARG A 66 -3.11 7.51 11.65
C ARG A 66 -4.23 7.47 10.61
N THR A 67 -4.26 8.44 9.70
CA THR A 67 -5.27 8.51 8.64
C THR A 67 -5.28 7.24 7.80
N ILE A 68 -4.10 6.69 7.47
CA ILE A 68 -3.97 5.42 6.74
C ILE A 68 -4.60 4.25 7.52
N PHE A 69 -4.36 4.15 8.83
CA PHE A 69 -4.98 3.11 9.66
C PHE A 69 -6.50 3.29 9.82
N GLU A 70 -6.98 4.53 9.94
CA GLU A 70 -8.42 4.82 9.97
C GLU A 70 -9.10 4.38 8.66
N LEU A 71 -8.47 4.66 7.52
CA LEU A 71 -8.93 4.18 6.21
C LEU A 71 -8.92 2.65 6.14
N ALA A 72 -7.87 2.00 6.66
CA ALA A 72 -7.80 0.54 6.71
C ALA A 72 -8.94 -0.05 7.54
N ILE A 73 -9.22 0.48 8.73
CA ILE A 73 -10.32 -0.01 9.59
C ILE A 73 -11.67 0.20 8.92
N SER A 74 -11.82 1.26 8.12
CA SER A 74 -13.06 1.51 7.38
C SER A 74 -13.28 0.56 6.18
N GLN A 75 -12.27 -0.23 5.78
CA GLN A 75 -12.42 -1.11 4.62
C GLN A 75 -13.17 -2.40 4.94
N PRO A 76 -14.35 -2.64 4.32
CA PRO A 76 -15.13 -3.86 4.56
C PRO A 76 -14.40 -5.14 4.15
N ALA A 77 -13.46 -5.04 3.19
CA ALA A 77 -12.66 -6.17 2.72
C ALA A 77 -11.68 -6.72 3.76
N LEU A 78 -11.34 -5.93 4.79
CA LEU A 78 -10.44 -6.33 5.88
C LEU A 78 -11.19 -6.94 7.07
N ASP A 79 -12.52 -6.80 7.10
CA ASP A 79 -13.38 -7.23 8.21
C ASP A 79 -13.95 -8.65 8.00
N MET A 80 -13.48 -9.36 6.97
CA MET A 80 -14.00 -10.67 6.58
C MET A 80 -13.19 -11.82 7.22
N PRO A 81 -13.81 -12.70 8.03
CA PRO A 81 -13.13 -13.78 8.76
C PRO A 81 -12.67 -14.96 7.88
#